data_AF-A0A377LWQ3-F1
#
_entry.id   AF-A0A377LWQ3-F1
#
_cell.length_a   1.000
_cell.length_b   1.000
_cell.length_c   1.000
_cell.angle_alpha   90.00
_cell.angle_beta   90.00
_cell.angle_gamma   90.00
#
_symmetry.space_group_name_H-M   'P 1'
#
loop_
_entity.id
_entity.type
_entity.pdbx_description
1 polymer ?
#
loop_
_entity_poly.entity_id
_entity_poly.type
_entity_poly.pdbx_seq_one_letter_code
_entity_poly.pdbx_strand_id
1 'polypeptide(L)'
;MNAEKSPVAHNVDHEEIAKFEAVASRWWDLEGEFKPLHRINPLRLGYIAERSGGLFGKKVLDVGCGGGILAESMAREGATVTGLDMGFEPIAGCPSACAGVRDSGGVRTGNR
;
A
#
# COMPACT_ATOMS: atom_id res chain seq x y z
N MET A 1 -38.08 -16.30 -5.31
CA MET A 1 -37.78 -14.90 -4.95
C MET A 1 -36.33 -14.65 -5.34
N ASN A 2 -36.10 -14.02 -6.50
CA ASN A 2 -34.76 -13.68 -6.95
C ASN A 2 -34.41 -12.32 -6.33
N ALA A 3 -33.47 -12.32 -5.37
CA ALA A 3 -32.90 -11.08 -4.89
C ALA A 3 -32.10 -10.46 -6.03
N GLU A 4 -32.60 -9.35 -6.58
CA GLU A 4 -31.85 -8.54 -7.53
C GLU A 4 -30.58 -8.04 -6.81
N LYS A 5 -29.42 -8.45 -7.32
CA LYS A 5 -28.12 -7.90 -6.90
C LYS A 5 -28.12 -6.43 -7.29
N SER A 6 -28.14 -5.52 -6.30
CA SER A 6 -27.88 -4.10 -6.56
C SER A 6 -26.54 -3.96 -7.29
N PRO A 7 -26.46 -3.09 -8.31
CA PRO A 7 -25.19 -2.85 -8.98
C PRO A 7 -24.19 -2.34 -7.94
N VAL A 8 -23.07 -3.05 -7.80
CA VAL A 8 -21.99 -2.64 -6.91
C VAL A 8 -21.40 -1.38 -7.52
N ALA A 9 -21.69 -0.23 -6.92
CA ALA A 9 -21.02 1.01 -7.28
C ALA A 9 -19.51 0.82 -7.02
N HIS A 10 -18.70 1.06 -8.04
CA HIS A 10 -17.25 1.03 -7.90
C HIS A 10 -16.83 2.13 -6.92
N ASN A 11 -16.26 1.76 -5.78
CA ASN A 11 -15.84 2.69 -4.73
C ASN A 11 -14.44 3.24 -5.01
N VAL A 12 -14.33 3.98 -6.13
CA VAL A 12 -13.06 4.48 -6.65
C VAL A 12 -13.27 5.90 -7.21
N ASP A 13 -12.36 6.80 -6.87
CA ASP A 13 -12.28 8.13 -7.48
C ASP A 13 -11.06 8.19 -8.41
N HIS A 14 -11.32 8.33 -9.71
CA HIS A 14 -10.27 8.33 -10.74
C HIS A 14 -9.47 9.64 -10.76
N GLU A 15 -10.04 10.77 -10.32
CA GLU A 15 -9.32 12.03 -10.27
C GLU A 15 -8.28 12.00 -9.14
N GLU A 16 -8.61 11.38 -8.00
CA GLU A 16 -7.65 11.18 -6.91
C GLU A 16 -6.51 10.26 -7.32
N ILE A 17 -6.78 9.15 -8.02
CA ILE A 17 -5.73 8.26 -8.53
C ILE A 17 -4.76 9.03 -9.43
N ALA A 18 -5.29 9.81 -10.38
CA ALA A 18 -4.46 10.57 -11.33
C ALA A 18 -3.54 11.58 -10.62
N LYS A 19 -4.00 12.21 -9.52
CA LYS A 19 -3.17 13.12 -8.71
C LYS A 19 -1.96 12.40 -8.12
N PHE A 20 -2.14 11.20 -7.56
CA PHE A 20 -1.05 10.43 -6.97
C PHE A 20 -0.11 9.81 -8.01
N GLU A 21 -0.63 9.41 -9.17
CA GLU A 21 0.19 8.93 -10.29
C GLU A 21 1.13 10.03 -10.82
N ALA A 22 0.65 11.26 -10.94
CA ALA A 22 1.43 12.39 -11.45
C ALA A 22 2.69 12.70 -10.62
N VAL A 23 2.69 12.33 -9.33
CA VAL A 23 3.77 12.62 -8.38
C VAL A 23 4.51 11.35 -7.91
N ALA A 24 4.17 10.18 -8.49
CA ALA A 24 4.68 8.87 -8.07
C ALA A 24 6.21 8.76 -8.09
N SER A 25 6.87 9.37 -9.07
CA SER A 25 8.34 9.34 -9.20
C SER A 25 9.08 9.98 -8.02
N ARG A 26 8.40 10.83 -7.23
CA ARG A 26 8.96 11.56 -6.09
C ARG A 26 8.58 10.94 -4.74
N TRP A 27 7.98 9.74 -4.73
CA TRP A 27 7.46 9.12 -3.50
C TRP A 27 8.53 8.91 -2.42
N TRP A 28 9.77 8.63 -2.83
CA TRP A 28 10.90 8.37 -1.93
C TRP A 28 11.85 9.57 -1.75
N ASP A 29 11.49 10.74 -2.29
CA ASP A 29 12.21 11.98 -2.01
C ASP A 29 11.90 12.45 -0.58
N LEU A 30 12.90 12.38 0.31
CA LEU A 30 12.79 12.75 1.72
C LEU A 30 12.47 14.24 1.92
N GLU A 31 12.78 15.08 0.92
CA GLU A 31 12.52 16.52 0.94
C GLU A 31 11.38 16.93 -0.02
N GLY A 32 10.74 15.95 -0.67
CA GLY A 32 9.67 16.16 -1.63
C GLY A 32 8.27 16.27 -1.01
N GLU A 33 7.24 16.09 -1.85
CA GLU A 33 5.83 16.25 -1.47
C GLU A 33 5.38 15.24 -0.41
N PHE A 34 6.03 14.08 -0.35
CA PHE A 34 5.75 13.03 0.62
C PHE A 34 6.63 13.10 1.88
N LYS A 35 7.42 14.17 2.06
CA LYS A 35 8.21 14.42 3.28
C LYS A 35 7.42 14.20 4.58
N PRO A 36 6.16 14.67 4.73
CA PRO A 36 5.38 14.40 5.94
C PRO A 36 5.17 12.91 6.20
N LEU A 37 4.96 12.09 5.17
CA LEU A 37 4.80 10.64 5.30
C LEU A 37 6.09 9.96 5.75
N HIS A 38 7.25 10.42 5.25
CA HIS A 38 8.56 9.94 5.72
C HIS A 38 8.78 10.27 7.19
N ARG A 39 8.47 11.50 7.60
CA ARG A 39 8.67 11.95 9.00
C ARG A 39 7.74 11.25 9.99
N ILE A 40 6.48 10.99 9.62
CA ILE A 40 5.53 10.30 10.50
C ILE A 40 5.76 8.78 10.54
N ASN A 41 6.47 8.22 9.56
CA ASN A 41 6.59 6.78 9.38
C ASN A 41 7.13 6.03 10.61
N PRO A 42 8.22 6.46 11.27
CA PRO A 42 8.72 5.76 12.45
C PRO A 42 7.69 5.72 13.59
N LEU A 43 6.91 6.79 13.77
CA LEU A 43 5.90 6.88 14.83
C LEU A 43 4.71 5.95 14.56
N ARG A 44 4.19 5.92 13.33
CA ARG A 44 3.08 5.01 12.98
C ARG A 44 3.53 3.54 12.97
N LEU A 45 4.75 3.26 12.51
CA LEU A 45 5.31 1.90 12.55
C LEU A 45 5.43 1.41 14.00
N GLY A 46 5.98 2.24 14.89
CA GLY A 46 6.07 1.94 16.31
C GLY A 46 4.71 1.67 16.94
N TYR A 47 3.72 2.53 16.66
CA TYR A 47 2.34 2.32 17.12
C TYR A 47 1.76 0.99 16.64
N ILE A 48 1.91 0.66 15.35
CA ILE A 48 1.41 -0.61 14.79
C ILE A 48 2.11 -1.81 15.44
N ALA A 49 3.44 -1.76 15.57
CA ALA A 49 4.21 -2.84 16.19
C ALA A 49 3.83 -3.04 17.66
N GLU A 50 3.66 -1.97 18.42
CA GLU A 50 3.23 -2.02 19.82
C GLU A 50 1.82 -2.62 19.94
N ARG A 51 0.85 -2.06 19.20
CA ARG A 51 -0.57 -2.45 19.30
C ARG A 51 -0.85 -3.84 18.76
N SER A 52 -0.05 -4.31 17.81
CA SER A 52 -0.19 -5.66 17.26
C SER A 52 0.59 -6.70 18.06
N GLY A 53 1.50 -6.31 18.97
CA GLY A 53 2.40 -7.24 19.66
C GLY A 53 3.49 -7.80 18.75
N GLY A 54 4.23 -6.91 18.08
CA GLY A 54 5.29 -7.21 17.12
C GLY A 54 4.79 -7.52 15.71
N LEU A 55 5.67 -7.43 14.71
CA LEU A 55 5.32 -7.66 13.30
C LEU A 55 5.94 -8.94 12.70
N PHE A 56 6.98 -9.48 13.34
CA PHE A 56 7.72 -10.63 12.83
C PHE A 56 6.82 -11.85 12.56
N GLY A 57 6.93 -12.41 11.36
CA GLY A 57 6.19 -13.60 10.94
C GLY A 57 4.69 -13.37 10.68
N LYS A 58 4.18 -12.15 10.84
CA LYS A 58 2.76 -11.84 10.59
C LYS A 58 2.51 -11.58 9.12
N LYS A 59 1.30 -11.93 8.66
CA LYS A 59 0.80 -11.53 7.35
C LYS A 59 0.06 -10.20 7.50
N VAL A 60 0.48 -9.19 6.73
CA VAL A 60 -0.05 -7.82 6.83
C VAL A 60 -0.54 -7.36 5.46
N LEU A 61 -1.66 -6.66 5.41
CA LEU A 61 -2.18 -6.00 4.21
C LEU A 61 -2.12 -4.48 4.43
N ASP A 62 -1.41 -3.77 3.55
CA ASP A 62 -1.36 -2.31 3.51
C ASP A 62 -2.26 -1.81 2.36
N VAL A 63 -3.40 -1.22 2.68
CA VAL A 63 -4.43 -0.75 1.71
C VAL A 63 -4.20 0.72 1.40
N GLY A 64 -4.06 1.06 0.13
CA GLY A 64 -3.57 2.38 -0.29
C GLY A 64 -2.08 2.52 -0.01
N CYS A 65 -1.30 1.48 -0.33
CA CYS A 65 0.13 1.45 0.02
C CYS A 65 0.95 2.50 -0.74
N GLY A 66 0.45 3.01 -1.86
CA GLY A 66 1.15 3.91 -2.76
C GLY A 66 2.55 3.39 -3.11
N GLY A 67 3.55 4.25 -3.01
CA GLY A 67 4.97 3.92 -3.18
C GLY A 67 5.61 3.10 -2.05
N GLY A 68 4.83 2.63 -1.07
CA GLY A 68 5.26 1.53 -0.19
C GLY A 68 6.05 1.90 1.06
N ILE A 69 6.06 3.17 1.51
CA ILE A 69 6.85 3.62 2.67
C ILE A 69 6.54 2.79 3.93
N LEU A 70 5.26 2.57 4.24
CA LEU A 70 4.86 1.79 5.41
C LEU A 70 5.00 0.29 5.16
N ALA A 71 4.49 -0.21 4.03
CA ALA A 71 4.62 -1.61 3.62
C ALA A 71 6.06 -2.13 3.70
N GLU A 72 7.03 -1.38 3.15
CA GLU A 72 8.44 -1.76 3.21
C GLU A 72 8.97 -1.76 4.64
N SER A 73 8.60 -0.76 5.44
CA SER A 73 9.03 -0.68 6.85
C SER A 73 8.53 -1.85 7.66
N MET A 74 7.27 -2.27 7.46
CA MET A 74 6.72 -3.46 8.12
C MET A 74 7.39 -4.75 7.64
N ALA A 75 7.74 -4.85 6.37
CA ALA A 75 8.49 -6.00 5.84
C ALA A 75 9.90 -6.08 6.43
N ARG A 76 10.57 -4.94 6.66
CA ARG A 76 11.87 -4.86 7.35
C ARG A 76 11.80 -5.35 8.81
N GLU A 77 10.66 -5.16 9.47
CA GLU A 77 10.37 -5.73 10.80
C GLU A 77 10.00 -7.25 10.76
N GLY A 78 10.14 -7.89 9.59
CA GLY A 78 9.95 -9.32 9.40
C GLY A 78 8.51 -9.76 9.13
N ALA A 79 7.61 -8.83 8.79
CA ALA A 79 6.27 -9.17 8.32
C ALA A 79 6.30 -9.69 6.87
N THR A 80 5.34 -10.53 6.52
CA THR A 80 4.98 -10.83 5.13
C THR A 80 3.89 -9.87 4.70
N VAL A 81 4.26 -8.83 3.95
CA VAL A 81 3.36 -7.73 3.59
C VAL A 81 2.80 -7.91 2.18
N THR A 82 1.51 -7.64 2.02
CA THR A 82 0.85 -7.44 0.74
C THR A 82 0.48 -5.97 0.64
N GLY A 83 0.95 -5.27 -0.40
CA GLY A 83 0.55 -3.90 -0.71
C GLY A 83 -0.58 -3.90 -1.73
N LEU A 84 -1.62 -3.10 -1.49
CA LEU A 84 -2.73 -2.90 -2.42
C LEU A 84 -2.86 -1.41 -2.73
N ASP A 85 -2.86 -1.05 -4.01
CA ASP A 85 -3.18 0.29 -4.47
C ASP A 85 -3.92 0.23 -5.81
N MET A 86 -4.69 1.27 -6.10
CA MET A 86 -5.40 1.42 -7.37
C MET A 86 -4.57 2.18 -8.42
N GLY A 87 -3.58 2.96 -8.00
CA GLY A 87 -2.65 3.67 -8.89
C GLY A 87 -1.53 2.77 -9.39
N PHE A 88 -1.25 2.82 -10.69
CA PHE A 88 -0.24 1.97 -11.32
C PHE A 88 1.18 2.46 -11.05
N GLU A 89 1.42 3.76 -11.17
CA GLU A 89 2.76 4.33 -10.97
C GLU A 89 3.26 4.20 -9.52
N PRO A 90 2.45 4.48 -8.48
CA PRO A 90 2.87 4.27 -7.10
C PRO A 90 3.24 2.82 -6.79
N ILE A 91 2.46 1.84 -7.26
CA ILE A 91 2.74 0.42 -6.99
C ILE A 91 3.98 -0.09 -7.74
N ALA A 92 4.26 0.43 -8.94
CA ALA A 92 5.45 0.10 -9.71
C ALA A 92 6.74 0.62 -9.04
N GLY A 93 6.66 1.75 -8.33
CA GLY A 93 7.76 2.33 -7.57
C GLY A 93 7.96 1.72 -6.17
N CYS A 94 7.06 0.87 -5.69
CA CYS A 94 7.22 0.21 -4.39
C CYS A 94 8.39 -0.80 -4.42
N PRO A 95 9.36 -0.71 -3.49
CA PRO A 95 10.39 -1.73 -3.34
C PRO A 95 9.82 -3.10 -2.96
N SER A 96 10.67 -4.12 -2.89
CA SER A 96 10.40 -5.58 -2.88
C SER A 96 9.35 -6.16 -1.91
N ALA A 97 8.65 -5.34 -1.12
CA ALA A 97 7.63 -5.73 -0.14
C ALA A 97 6.17 -5.67 -0.63
N CYS A 98 5.88 -5.14 -1.82
CA CYS A 98 4.50 -5.04 -2.32
C CYS A 98 4.16 -6.17 -3.33
N ALA A 99 3.39 -7.18 -2.90
CA ALA A 99 2.69 -8.08 -3.83
C ALA A 99 1.40 -7.42 -4.32
N GLY A 100 1.45 -6.70 -5.45
CA GLY A 100 0.28 -5.99 -5.97
C GLY A 100 -0.88 -6.93 -6.31
N VAL A 101 -2.07 -6.62 -5.79
CA VAL A 101 -3.34 -7.25 -6.19
C VAL A 101 -4.00 -6.32 -7.21
N ARG A 102 -4.27 -6.83 -8.41
CA ARG A 102 -5.03 -6.10 -9.44
C ARG A 102 -6.52 -6.41 -9.32
N ASP A 103 -7.35 -5.43 -9.67
CA ASP A 103 -8.82 -5.51 -9.74
C ASP A 103 -9.33 -6.73 -10.56
N SER A 104 -8.48 -7.30 -11.43
CA SER A 104 -8.76 -8.53 -12.20
C SER A 104 -8.44 -9.85 -11.49
N GLY A 105 -8.42 -9.89 -10.15
CA GLY A 105 -8.45 -11.14 -9.38
C GLY A 105 -7.14 -11.94 -9.31
N GLY A 106 -6.01 -11.34 -9.66
CA GLY A 106 -4.69 -11.99 -9.58
C GLY A 106 -3.73 -11.24 -8.66
N VAL A 107 -3.36 -11.87 -7.53
CA VAL A 107 -2.23 -11.45 -6.69
C VAL A 107 -0.94 -11.87 -7.39
N ARG A 108 -0.06 -10.92 -7.74
CA ARG A 108 1.33 -11.27 -8.08
C ARG A 108 2.15 -11.19 -6.80
N THR A 109 2.44 -12.35 -6.21
CA THR A 109 3.53 -12.48 -5.24
C THR A 109 4.84 -12.31 -6.03
N GLY A 110 5.61 -11.25 -5.75
CA GLY A 110 6.98 -11.16 -6.25
C GLY A 110 7.74 -12.41 -5.80
N ASN A 111 8.29 -13.16 -6.75
CA ASN A 111 9.17 -14.28 -6.44
C ASN A 111 10.38 -13.74 -5.67
N ARG A 112 10.64 -14.34 -4.50
CA ARG A 112 12.00 -14.44 -3.97
C ARG A 112 12.76 -15.50 -4.75
#